data_AF-A0A345QE08-F1
#
_entry.id   AF-A0A345QE08-F1
#
_cell.length_a   1.000
_cell.length_b   1.000
_cell.length_c   1.000
_cell.angle_alpha   90.00
_cell.angle_beta   90.00
_cell.angle_gamma   90.00
#
_symmetry.space_group_name_H-M   'P 1'
#
loop_
_entity.id
_entity.type
_entity.pdbx_description
1 polymer ?
#
loop_
_entity_poly.entity_id
_entity_poly.type
_entity_poly.pdbx_seq_one_letter_code
_entity_poly.pdbx_strand_id
1 'polypeptide(L)'
;MLLAHLFPDHYHKWEGQTFHIIEGQLEAKIADTVHLLGPGDTAQCPRGVSHFMRNVGQTPAKLISYIFPGDWAEEFMAETSRQNQTNQRDFDLTEKRFGVVYL
;
A
#
# COMPACT_ATOMS: atom_id res chain seq x y z
N MET A 1 14.01 12.91 6.98
CA MET A 1 12.69 12.88 7.65
C MET A 1 12.03 11.59 7.23
N LEU A 2 12.01 10.57 8.10
CA LEU A 2 11.52 9.24 7.71
C LEU A 2 10.01 9.30 7.45
N LEU A 3 9.60 8.87 6.26
CA LEU A 3 8.22 8.57 5.86
C LEU A 3 7.68 7.32 6.58
N ALA A 4 7.95 7.16 7.89
CA ALA A 4 7.60 5.95 8.65
C ALA A 4 6.09 5.71 8.79
N HIS A 5 5.27 6.60 8.24
CA HIS A 5 3.82 6.58 8.30
C HIS A 5 3.16 6.64 6.92
N LEU A 6 3.92 6.53 5.83
CA LEU A 6 3.41 6.63 4.46
C LEU A 6 3.71 5.35 3.66
N PHE A 7 2.67 4.77 3.10
CA PHE A 7 2.75 3.89 1.93
C PHE A 7 2.60 4.80 0.70
N PRO A 8 3.68 4.99 -0.09
CA PRO A 8 3.69 5.95 -1.18
C PRO A 8 2.63 5.69 -2.24
N ASP A 9 2.38 6.69 -3.06
CA ASP A 9 1.45 6.58 -4.18
C ASP A 9 1.92 5.53 -5.18
N HIS A 10 1.07 4.57 -5.48
CA HIS A 10 1.36 3.48 -6.39
C HIS A 10 0.08 2.87 -6.96
N TYR A 11 0.22 2.05 -7.99
CA TYR A 11 -0.87 1.18 -8.46
C TYR A 11 -0.34 -0.21 -8.77
N HIS A 12 -1.25 -1.17 -8.82
CA HIS A 12 -0.96 -2.57 -9.14
C HIS A 12 -1.43 -2.85 -10.56
N LYS A 13 -0.58 -3.46 -11.38
CA LYS A 13 -0.90 -3.84 -12.77
C LYS A 13 -1.84 -5.03 -12.83
N TRP A 14 -1.77 -5.94 -11.85
CA TRP A 14 -2.43 -7.24 -11.93
C TRP A 14 -3.43 -7.45 -10.80
N GLU A 15 -3.15 -6.91 -9.63
CA GLU A 15 -3.92 -7.09 -8.41
C GLU A 15 -4.91 -5.95 -8.17
N GLY A 16 -6.05 -6.28 -7.55
CA GLY A 16 -6.81 -5.33 -6.75
C GLY A 16 -6.45 -5.51 -5.28
N GLN A 17 -6.63 -4.45 -4.50
CA GLN A 17 -6.37 -4.47 -3.07
C GLN A 17 -7.56 -3.92 -2.29
N THR A 18 -7.86 -4.52 -1.14
CA THR A 18 -8.88 -4.04 -0.20
C THR A 18 -8.24 -3.83 1.16
N PHE A 19 -8.50 -2.69 1.78
CA PHE A 19 -8.10 -2.42 3.16
C PHE A 19 -9.32 -2.39 4.06
N HIS A 20 -9.27 -3.13 5.17
CA HIS A 20 -10.24 -3.03 6.25
C HIS A 20 -9.54 -2.53 7.52
N ILE A 21 -10.00 -1.40 8.05
CA ILE A 21 -9.30 -0.72 9.14
C ILE A 21 -9.78 -1.27 10.49
N ILE A 22 -8.84 -1.68 11.32
CA ILE A 22 -9.09 -2.26 12.65
C ILE A 22 -8.84 -1.23 13.76
N GLU A 23 -7.74 -0.48 13.64
CA GLU A 23 -7.34 0.55 14.63
C GLU A 23 -6.65 1.73 13.93
N GLY A 24 -6.69 2.91 14.55
CA GLY A 24 -6.01 4.12 14.08
C GLY A 24 -6.80 4.93 13.06
N GLN A 25 -6.15 5.92 12.45
CA GLN A 25 -6.76 6.82 11.47
C GLN A 25 -5.82 6.99 10.27
N LEU A 26 -6.30 6.63 9.09
CA LEU A 26 -5.55 6.70 7.84
C LEU A 26 -6.15 7.76 6.93
N GLU A 27 -5.29 8.58 6.34
CA GLU A 27 -5.63 9.29 5.11
C GLU A 27 -5.28 8.36 3.94
N ALA A 28 -6.24 8.09 3.06
CA ALA A 28 -6.04 7.25 1.89
C ALA A 28 -6.51 7.99 0.64
N LYS A 29 -5.66 8.04 -0.38
CA LYS A 29 -6.08 8.48 -1.72
C LYS A 29 -6.46 7.26 -2.54
N ILE A 30 -7.58 7.33 -3.24
CA ILE A 30 -8.00 6.33 -4.24
C ILE A 30 -8.41 7.10 -5.48
N ALA A 31 -7.71 6.84 -6.60
CA ALA A 31 -7.77 7.69 -7.78
C ALA A 31 -7.48 9.15 -7.41
N ASP A 32 -8.44 10.04 -7.63
CA ASP A 32 -8.33 11.48 -7.42
C ASP A 32 -8.95 11.94 -6.08
N THR A 33 -9.51 11.03 -5.30
CA THR A 33 -10.22 11.37 -4.05
C THR A 33 -9.41 10.95 -2.83
N VAL A 34 -9.33 11.85 -1.85
CA VAL A 34 -8.73 11.59 -0.54
C VAL A 34 -9.84 11.31 0.47
N HIS A 35 -9.67 10.24 1.22
CA HIS A 35 -10.58 9.78 2.26
C HIS A 35 -9.87 9.73 3.60
N LEU A 36 -10.61 10.02 4.67
CA LEU A 36 -10.18 9.74 6.03
C LEU A 36 -10.88 8.46 6.49
N LEU A 37 -10.10 7.43 6.80
CA LEU A 37 -10.57 6.10 7.15
C LEU A 37 -10.22 5.79 8.61
N GLY A 38 -11.19 5.27 9.35
CA GLY A 38 -11.06 4.83 10.73
C GLY A 38 -11.58 3.41 10.96
N PRO A 39 -11.59 2.91 12.20
CA PRO A 39 -11.99 1.54 12.51
C PRO A 39 -13.38 1.19 11.98
N GLY A 40 -13.48 0.06 11.26
CA GLY A 40 -14.71 -0.40 10.61
C GLY A 40 -14.84 0.02 9.14
N ASP A 41 -14.11 1.04 8.71
CA ASP A 41 -14.12 1.46 7.30
C ASP A 41 -13.42 0.43 6.41
N THR A 42 -13.91 0.34 5.17
CA THR A 42 -13.31 -0.50 4.12
C THR A 42 -13.10 0.32 2.86
N ALA A 43 -11.90 0.19 2.28
CA ALA A 43 -11.52 0.85 1.04
C ALA A 43 -11.10 -0.17 0.00
N GLN A 44 -11.62 -0.04 -1.22
CA GLN A 44 -11.20 -0.82 -2.38
C GLN A 44 -10.27 0.02 -3.25
N CYS A 45 -9.12 -0.54 -3.58
CA CYS A 45 -8.14 -0.02 -4.53
C CYS A 45 -8.18 -0.91 -5.77
N PRO A 46 -8.93 -0.53 -6.83
CA PRO A 46 -9.01 -1.34 -8.03
C PRO A 46 -7.66 -1.42 -8.77
N ARG A 47 -7.48 -2.49 -9.53
CA ARG A 47 -6.33 -2.68 -10.41
C ARG A 47 -6.13 -1.47 -11.34
N GLY A 48 -4.90 -1.01 -11.47
CA GLY A 48 -4.53 0.14 -12.30
C GLY A 48 -4.92 1.50 -11.72
N VAL A 49 -5.52 1.55 -10.52
CA VAL A 49 -5.91 2.80 -9.87
C VAL A 49 -4.86 3.17 -8.82
N SER A 50 -4.30 4.37 -8.94
CA SER A 50 -3.31 4.88 -7.99
C SER A 50 -3.92 5.07 -6.61
N HIS A 51 -3.16 4.70 -5.59
CA HIS A 51 -3.54 4.89 -4.20
C HIS A 51 -2.31 5.07 -3.31
N PHE A 52 -2.49 5.83 -2.23
CA PHE A 52 -1.52 5.93 -1.14
C PHE A 52 -2.26 5.78 0.20
N MET A 53 -1.52 5.45 1.26
CA MET A 53 -2.04 5.51 2.62
C MET A 53 -1.05 6.20 3.54
N ARG A 54 -1.55 7.10 4.39
CA ARG A 54 -0.77 7.78 5.41
C ARG A 54 -1.44 7.64 6.77
N ASN A 55 -0.72 7.12 7.76
CA ASN A 55 -1.19 7.19 9.14
C ASN A 55 -1.11 8.64 9.63
N VAL A 56 -2.26 9.23 9.90
CA VAL A 56 -2.41 10.61 10.39
C VAL A 56 -2.82 10.65 11.87
N GLY A 57 -3.04 9.48 12.48
CA GLY A 57 -3.32 9.33 13.90
C GLY A 57 -2.07 9.42 14.78
N GLN A 58 -2.28 9.55 16.09
CA GLN A 58 -1.20 9.55 17.09
C GLN A 58 -0.76 8.14 17.50
N THR A 59 -1.50 7.12 17.12
CA THR A 59 -1.22 5.70 17.42
C THR A 59 -0.94 4.94 16.13
N PRO A 60 -0.21 3.80 16.19
CA PRO A 60 -0.11 2.90 15.05
C PRO A 60 -1.48 2.49 14.52
N ALA A 61 -1.65 2.51 13.19
CA ALA A 61 -2.83 1.97 12.55
C ALA A 61 -2.68 0.46 12.36
N LYS A 62 -3.78 -0.28 12.48
CA LYS A 62 -3.86 -1.70 12.14
C LYS A 62 -4.96 -1.90 11.11
N LEU A 63 -4.66 -2.70 10.10
CA LEU A 63 -5.59 -3.01 9.03
C LEU A 63 -5.39 -4.46 8.56
N ILE A 64 -6.41 -4.99 7.89
CA ILE A 64 -6.29 -6.21 7.09
C ILE A 64 -6.22 -5.77 5.62
N SER A 65 -5.21 -6.27 4.91
CA SER A 65 -5.04 -6.05 3.47
C SER A 65 -5.37 -7.34 2.73
N TYR A 66 -6.35 -7.28 1.84
CA TYR A 66 -6.67 -8.36 0.91
C TYR A 66 -6.10 -7.99 -0.45
N ILE A 67 -5.30 -8.87 -1.05
CA ILE A 67 -4.71 -8.67 -2.38
C ILE A 67 -5.15 -9.83 -3.25
N PHE A 68 -5.72 -9.53 -4.42
CA PHE A 68 -6.20 -10.56 -5.34
C PHE A 68 -6.03 -10.14 -6.81
N PRO A 69 -5.46 -11.00 -7.67
CA PRO A 69 -4.80 -12.28 -7.37
C PRO A 69 -3.60 -12.14 -6.42
N GLY A 70 -3.18 -13.22 -5.77
CA GLY A 70 -2.19 -13.17 -4.68
C GLY A 70 -0.83 -13.78 -5.02
N ASP A 71 -0.61 -14.13 -6.29
CA ASP A 71 0.47 -15.01 -6.77
C ASP A 71 1.87 -14.58 -6.31
N TRP A 72 2.12 -13.27 -6.22
CA TRP A 72 3.44 -12.71 -5.90
C TRP A 72 3.50 -11.95 -4.57
N ALA A 73 2.40 -11.92 -3.80
CA ALA A 73 2.27 -11.02 -2.66
C ALA A 73 3.32 -11.30 -1.57
N GLU A 74 3.60 -12.57 -1.27
CA GLU A 74 4.63 -12.95 -0.28
C GLU A 74 6.04 -12.55 -0.73
N GLU A 75 6.43 -12.90 -1.96
CA GLU A 75 7.73 -12.55 -2.54
C GLU A 75 7.93 -11.03 -2.59
N PHE A 76 6.90 -10.28 -2.98
CA PHE A 76 6.91 -8.82 -3.00
C PHE A 76 7.19 -8.24 -1.61
N MET A 77 6.49 -8.72 -0.57
CA MET A 77 6.68 -8.23 0.80
C MET A 77 8.09 -8.53 1.32
N ALA A 78 8.61 -9.73 1.05
CA ALA A 78 9.97 -10.10 1.44
C ALA A 78 11.03 -9.23 0.72
N GLU A 79 10.91 -9.08 -0.59
CA GLU A 79 11.88 -8.34 -1.39
C GLU A 79 11.85 -6.83 -1.09
N THR A 80 10.66 -6.22 -1.02
CA THR A 80 10.57 -4.78 -0.68
C THR A 80 11.01 -4.50 0.76
N SER A 81 10.79 -5.42 1.71
CA SER A 81 11.36 -5.32 3.05
C SER A 81 12.89 -5.31 3.02
N ARG A 82 13.51 -6.25 2.27
CA ARG A 82 14.96 -6.29 2.06
C ARG A 82 15.48 -4.99 1.44
N GLN A 83 14.84 -4.49 0.38
CA GLN A 83 15.22 -3.24 -0.29
C GLN A 83 15.15 -2.03 0.66
N ASN A 84 14.11 -1.96 1.50
CA ASN A 84 13.96 -0.89 2.49
C ASN A 84 15.02 -0.96 3.60
N GLN A 85 15.31 -2.15 4.13
CA GLN A 85 16.32 -2.35 5.18
C GLN A 85 17.74 -2.06 4.69
N THR A 86 18.03 -2.38 3.42
CA THR A 86 19.34 -2.15 2.80
C THR A 86 19.45 -0.78 2.14
N ASN A 87 18.35 -0.04 2.02
CA ASN A 87 18.22 1.20 1.25
C ASN A 87 18.68 1.06 -0.22
N GLN A 88 18.47 -0.12 -0.81
CA GLN A 88 18.78 -0.44 -2.21
C GLN A 88 17.47 -0.70 -2.95
N ARG A 89 16.78 0.38 -3.33
CA ARG A 89 15.48 0.29 -3.99
C ARG A 89 15.66 0.01 -5.48
N ASP A 90 14.95 -1.00 -5.97
CA ASP A 90 14.88 -1.38 -7.37
C ASP A 90 13.41 -1.34 -7.80
N PHE A 91 13.00 -0.17 -8.27
CA PHE A 91 11.64 0.06 -8.77
C PHE A 91 11.37 -0.66 -10.08
N ASP A 92 12.42 -0.86 -10.89
CA ASP A 92 12.35 -1.59 -12.16
C ASP A 92 12.01 -3.07 -11.93
N LEU A 93 12.72 -3.72 -11.00
CA LEU A 93 12.40 -5.07 -10.55
C LEU A 93 10.98 -5.11 -9.98
N THR A 94 10.65 -4.15 -9.12
CA THR A 94 9.33 -4.10 -8.47
C THR A 94 8.20 -4.05 -9.48
N GLU A 95 8.32 -3.20 -10.50
CA GLU A 95 7.35 -3.07 -11.57
C GLU A 95 7.31 -4.31 -12.47
N LYS A 96 8.47 -4.80 -12.92
CA LYS A 96 8.54 -5.88 -13.93
C LYS A 96 8.14 -7.24 -13.35
N ARG A 97 8.52 -7.50 -12.10
CA ARG A 97 8.29 -8.79 -11.43
C ARG A 97 7.00 -8.84 -10.64
N PHE A 98 6.68 -7.78 -9.91
CA PHE A 98 5.53 -7.75 -8.98
C PHE A 98 4.38 -6.89 -9.46
N GLY A 99 4.52 -6.19 -10.59
CA GLY A 99 3.43 -5.40 -11.16
C GLY A 99 3.08 -4.16 -10.35
N VAL A 100 3.88 -3.79 -9.35
CA VAL A 100 3.65 -2.61 -8.50
C VAL A 100 4.45 -1.43 -9.07
N VAL A 101 3.75 -0.34 -9.40
CA VAL A 101 4.34 0.86 -9.98
C VAL A 101 4.20 2.02 -9.01
N TYR A 102 5.33 2.54 -8.53
CA TYR A 102 5.37 3.74 -7.69
C TYR A 102 5.33 5.00 -8.55
N LEU A 103 4.65 6.05 -8.06
CA LEU A 103 4.46 7.34 -8.72
C LEU A 103 5.25 8.47 -8.06
#